data_AF-A0A6J1S5D0-F1
#
_entry.id   AF-A0A6J1S5D0-F1
#
_cell.length_a   1.000
_cell.length_b   1.000
_cell.length_c   1.000
_cell.angle_alpha   90.00
_cell.angle_beta   90.00
_cell.angle_gamma   90.00
#
_symmetry.space_group_name_H-M   'P 1'
#
loop_
_entity.id
_entity.type
_entity.pdbx_description
1 polymer ?
#
loop_
_entity_poly.entity_id
_entity_poly.type
_entity_poly.pdbx_seq_one_letter_code
_entity_poly.pdbx_strand_id
1 'polypeptide(L)'
;MDFDDYEQLPTASVSTHMMAGAIAGVMEHCIMYPLDSVKTRMQSLTPNAGHVQSVTGVLSRMVRVEGVNRMVRGMGPVVCGAGPAHALYFSCYEAVKETLTHRNTLNNHLAYFAAGSVATIIHDSVMTPVDVVKQRLQMYNSPYNNMLHAAKNIWKQEGIWAFYKSYTTQLSMNIPFQSIHFVMYEFCQSITNKDRSYNPKAHMVSGGIAGGVAAAITTPLDVCKTLLNTQQAAKTDGFLEAVRTVYRLGGLQGFFRGLVARVLFVCPSTAICWSTYELFKYLLQNENEERVEEIIGSNPGSVVKSAVSSTALYVPFQTVSAMHRPDENVIPAPP
;
A
#
# COMPACT_ATOMS: atom_id res chain seq x y z
N MET A 1 -27.61 -11.96 0.61
CA MET A 1 -26.36 -11.41 1.15
C MET A 1 -25.85 -10.48 0.09
N ASP A 2 -25.94 -9.17 0.35
CA ASP A 2 -25.42 -8.16 -0.56
C ASP A 2 -23.90 -8.27 -0.63
N PHE A 3 -23.31 -7.84 -1.74
CA PHE A 3 -21.85 -7.78 -1.92
C PHE A 3 -21.16 -6.99 -0.78
N ASP A 4 -21.88 -6.04 -0.18
CA ASP A 4 -21.47 -5.26 0.98
C ASP A 4 -21.43 -6.08 2.29
N ASP A 5 -22.29 -7.09 2.48
CA ASP A 5 -22.31 -7.96 3.67
C ASP A 5 -21.14 -8.94 3.70
N TYR A 6 -20.52 -9.17 2.55
CA TYR A 6 -19.49 -10.18 2.33
C TYR A 6 -18.07 -9.69 2.68
N GLU A 7 -17.77 -8.45 2.29
CA GLU A 7 -16.50 -7.77 2.59
C GLU A 7 -16.49 -7.16 4.00
N GLN A 8 -17.65 -7.07 4.63
CA GLN A 8 -17.79 -6.68 6.03
C GLN A 8 -17.53 -7.90 6.91
N LEU A 9 -16.54 -7.78 7.78
CA LEU A 9 -16.40 -8.67 8.91
C LEU A 9 -17.66 -8.53 9.77
N PRO A 10 -18.41 -9.63 10.01
CA PRO A 10 -19.55 -9.54 10.89
C PRO A 10 -18.99 -9.22 12.28
N THR A 11 -19.45 -8.13 12.88
CA THR A 11 -19.39 -7.82 14.32
C THR A 11 -18.10 -7.24 14.95
N ALA A 12 -17.05 -6.86 14.21
CA ALA A 12 -15.89 -6.18 14.81
C ALA A 12 -15.98 -4.63 14.71
N SER A 13 -15.46 -3.94 15.73
CA SER A 13 -15.36 -2.48 15.74
C SER A 13 -14.47 -2.00 14.58
N VAL A 14 -14.75 -0.82 14.02
CA VAL A 14 -13.93 -0.17 12.97
C VAL A 14 -12.44 -0.13 13.36
N SER A 15 -12.16 0.08 14.65
CA SER A 15 -10.80 0.07 15.20
C SER A 15 -10.11 -1.29 15.08
N THR A 16 -10.85 -2.40 15.25
CA THR A 16 -10.35 -3.77 15.08
C THR A 16 -9.97 -4.03 13.63
N HIS A 17 -10.79 -3.57 12.66
CA HIS A 17 -10.46 -3.68 11.23
C HIS A 17 -9.24 -2.85 10.85
N MET A 18 -9.15 -1.63 11.37
CA MET A 18 -7.99 -0.77 11.16
C MET A 18 -6.71 -1.39 11.73
N MET A 19 -6.77 -1.98 12.92
CA MET A 19 -5.62 -2.62 13.57
C MET A 19 -5.21 -3.91 12.83
N ALA A 20 -6.18 -4.75 12.45
CA ALA A 20 -5.92 -5.94 11.64
C ALA A 20 -5.29 -5.58 10.28
N GLY A 21 -5.82 -4.56 9.59
CA GLY A 21 -5.26 -4.05 8.34
C GLY A 21 -3.84 -3.48 8.50
N ALA A 22 -3.58 -2.74 9.58
CA ALA A 22 -2.25 -2.21 9.88
C ALA A 22 -1.23 -3.32 10.17
N ILE A 23 -1.60 -4.33 10.95
CA ILE A 23 -0.73 -5.49 11.21
C ILE A 23 -0.50 -6.29 9.93
N ALA A 24 -1.54 -6.47 9.11
CA ALA A 24 -1.43 -7.14 7.83
C ALA A 24 -0.44 -6.42 6.88
N GLY A 25 -0.54 -5.10 6.76
CA GLY A 25 0.38 -4.30 5.95
C GLY A 25 1.83 -4.34 6.46
N VAL A 26 2.03 -4.31 7.79
CA VAL A 26 3.38 -4.46 8.37
C VAL A 26 3.94 -5.84 8.09
N MET A 27 3.13 -6.90 8.21
CA MET A 27 3.55 -8.28 7.95
C MET A 27 3.89 -8.49 6.48
N GLU A 28 3.05 -7.98 5.57
CA GLU A 28 3.31 -7.95 4.13
C GLU A 28 4.66 -7.30 3.82
N HIS A 29 4.92 -6.10 4.36
CA HIS A 29 6.19 -5.42 4.19
C HIS A 29 7.38 -6.21 4.76
N CYS A 30 7.22 -6.92 5.87
CA CYS A 30 8.27 -7.76 6.44
C CYS A 30 8.58 -8.98 5.56
N ILE A 31 7.55 -9.69 5.10
CA ILE A 31 7.69 -10.90 4.26
C ILE A 31 8.31 -10.54 2.91
N MET A 32 7.87 -9.43 2.31
CA MET A 32 8.32 -8.99 0.99
C MET A 32 9.60 -8.14 1.03
N TYR A 33 10.13 -7.86 2.22
CA TYR A 33 11.31 -7.02 2.41
C TYR A 33 12.55 -7.47 1.61
N PRO A 34 12.89 -8.77 1.53
CA PRO A 34 13.88 -9.29 0.60
C PRO A 34 13.79 -8.78 -0.85
N LEU A 35 12.58 -8.81 -1.41
CA LEU A 35 12.33 -8.45 -2.81
C LEU A 35 12.34 -6.93 -2.98
N ASP A 36 11.86 -6.19 -1.99
CA ASP A 36 11.95 -4.73 -1.95
C ASP A 36 13.41 -4.25 -1.93
N SER A 37 14.29 -4.90 -1.15
CA SER A 37 15.72 -4.59 -1.12
C SER A 37 16.39 -4.82 -2.49
N VAL A 38 16.01 -5.90 -3.21
CA VAL A 38 16.50 -6.15 -4.57
C VAL A 38 15.98 -5.10 -5.55
N LYS A 39 14.68 -4.78 -5.48
CA LYS A 39 14.04 -3.74 -6.29
C LYS A 39 14.76 -2.39 -6.14
N THR A 40 14.93 -1.91 -4.90
CA THR A 40 15.58 -0.62 -4.61
C THR A 40 17.01 -0.56 -5.18
N ARG A 41 17.78 -1.65 -5.06
CA ARG A 41 19.14 -1.71 -5.61
C ARG A 41 19.16 -1.74 -7.13
N MET A 42 18.25 -2.47 -7.75
CA MET A 42 18.12 -2.48 -9.21
C MET A 42 17.71 -1.13 -9.76
N GLN A 43 16.89 -0.38 -9.03
CA GLN A 43 16.45 0.98 -9.39
C GLN A 43 17.50 2.04 -9.09
N SER A 44 18.48 1.76 -8.22
CA SER A 44 19.61 2.66 -8.03
C SER A 44 20.46 2.72 -9.31
N LEU A 45 20.51 3.89 -9.92
CA LEU A 45 21.23 4.12 -11.17
C LEU A 45 22.73 4.23 -10.91
N THR A 46 23.43 3.12 -10.63
CA THR A 46 24.87 3.19 -10.42
C THR A 46 25.59 3.46 -11.76
N PRO A 47 26.48 4.47 -11.85
CA PRO A 47 27.16 4.86 -13.11
C PRO A 47 27.95 3.73 -13.80
N ASN A 48 28.41 2.72 -13.05
CA ASN A 48 29.24 1.62 -13.57
C ASN A 48 28.47 0.30 -13.80
N ALA A 49 27.15 0.28 -13.63
CA ALA A 49 26.36 -0.92 -13.78
C ALA A 49 25.86 -1.06 -15.24
N GLY A 50 26.80 -1.30 -16.16
CA GLY A 50 26.57 -1.42 -17.61
C GLY A 50 25.81 -2.68 -18.09
N HIS A 51 25.17 -3.43 -17.19
CA HIS A 51 24.36 -4.59 -17.56
C HIS A 51 22.98 -4.54 -16.88
N VAL A 52 21.94 -4.91 -17.63
CA VAL A 52 20.61 -5.24 -17.10
C VAL A 52 20.79 -6.44 -16.18
N GLN A 53 20.73 -6.22 -14.87
CA GLN A 53 20.92 -7.28 -13.90
C GLN A 53 19.62 -8.07 -13.75
N SER A 54 19.69 -9.40 -13.81
CA SER A 54 18.57 -10.26 -13.43
C SER A 54 18.30 -10.12 -11.92
N VAL A 55 17.02 -10.19 -11.52
CA VAL A 55 16.58 -10.22 -10.12
C VAL A 55 17.32 -11.31 -9.34
N THR A 56 17.46 -12.51 -9.92
CA THR A 56 18.17 -13.63 -9.30
C THR A 56 19.68 -13.37 -9.17
N GLY A 57 20.26 -12.66 -10.14
CA GLY A 57 21.68 -12.29 -10.12
C GLY A 57 21.99 -11.28 -9.02
N VAL A 58 21.13 -10.27 -8.84
CA VAL A 58 21.27 -9.29 -7.75
C VAL A 58 21.09 -9.98 -6.40
N LEU A 59 20.04 -10.78 -6.25
CA LEU A 59 19.77 -11.52 -5.02
C LEU A 59 20.94 -12.44 -4.64
N SER A 60 21.44 -13.24 -5.59
CA SER A 60 22.57 -14.15 -5.36
C SER A 60 23.84 -13.38 -4.98
N ARG A 61 24.12 -12.24 -5.64
CA ARG A 61 25.25 -11.38 -5.29
C ARG A 61 25.12 -10.80 -3.88
N MET A 62 23.92 -10.31 -3.51
CA MET A 62 23.66 -9.78 -2.17
C MET A 62 23.97 -10.82 -1.09
N VAL A 63 23.45 -12.04 -1.26
CA VAL A 63 23.65 -13.12 -0.28
C VAL A 63 25.12 -13.53 -0.22
N ARG A 64 25.79 -13.69 -1.36
CA ARG A 64 27.19 -14.18 -1.41
C ARG A 64 28.21 -13.15 -0.92
N VAL A 65 28.00 -11.86 -1.21
CA VAL A 65 28.98 -10.80 -0.91
C VAL A 65 28.71 -10.15 0.45
N GLU A 66 27.44 -9.90 0.79
CA GLU A 66 27.07 -9.13 1.99
C GLU A 66 26.39 -9.97 3.08
N GLY A 67 26.00 -11.21 2.77
CA GLY A 67 25.30 -12.12 3.67
C GLY A 67 23.77 -11.98 3.66
N VAL A 68 23.08 -13.00 4.18
CA VAL A 68 21.60 -13.09 4.19
C VAL A 68 20.96 -11.97 5.00
N ASN A 69 21.56 -11.59 6.13
CA ASN A 69 21.06 -10.51 7.00
C ASN A 69 21.06 -9.14 6.31
N ARG A 70 21.78 -9.00 5.19
CA ARG A 70 21.76 -7.74 4.44
C ARG A 70 20.39 -7.45 3.83
N MET A 71 19.63 -8.49 3.49
CA MET A 71 18.34 -8.35 2.82
C MET A 71 17.29 -7.67 3.71
N VAL A 72 17.41 -7.78 5.04
CA VAL A 72 16.50 -7.18 6.04
C VAL A 72 16.97 -5.81 6.56
N ARG A 73 18.11 -5.30 6.06
CA ARG A 73 18.67 -4.02 6.53
C ARG A 73 17.84 -2.85 5.99
N GLY A 74 17.26 -2.10 6.92
CA GLY A 74 16.34 -0.99 6.62
C GLY A 74 14.86 -1.33 6.91
N MET A 75 14.56 -2.55 7.38
CA MET A 75 13.20 -2.95 7.76
C MET A 75 12.72 -2.21 9.01
N GLY A 76 13.62 -1.93 9.95
CA GLY A 76 13.31 -1.20 11.18
C GLY A 76 12.57 0.14 10.96
N PRO A 77 13.07 1.05 10.10
CA PRO A 77 12.34 2.27 9.73
C PRO A 77 10.89 2.01 9.30
N VAL A 78 10.66 1.02 8.43
CA VAL A 78 9.33 0.69 7.89
C VAL A 78 8.39 0.24 9.00
N VAL A 79 8.84 -0.68 9.86
CA VAL A 79 8.04 -1.18 10.99
C VAL A 79 7.71 -0.05 11.97
N CYS A 80 8.67 0.83 12.27
CA CYS A 80 8.45 1.96 13.17
C CYS A 80 7.54 3.04 12.56
N GLY A 81 7.61 3.25 11.24
CA GLY A 81 6.91 4.33 10.55
C GLY A 81 5.51 3.97 10.06
N ALA A 82 5.28 2.71 9.68
CA ALA A 82 4.04 2.28 9.06
C ALA A 82 2.84 2.42 10.02
N GLY A 83 2.97 2.02 11.28
CA GLY A 83 1.87 2.10 12.25
C GLY A 83 1.30 3.52 12.39
N PRO A 84 2.12 4.52 12.77
CA PRO A 84 1.70 5.92 12.87
C PRO A 84 1.15 6.48 11.55
N ALA A 85 1.76 6.15 10.41
CA ALA A 85 1.32 6.64 9.11
C ALA A 85 -0.09 6.14 8.76
N HIS A 86 -0.36 4.85 8.97
CA HIS A 86 -1.69 4.28 8.75
C HIS A 86 -2.71 4.87 9.73
N ALA A 87 -2.37 4.97 11.03
CA ALA A 87 -3.27 5.56 12.02
C ALA A 87 -3.71 6.97 11.61
N LEU A 88 -2.77 7.83 11.19
CA LEU A 88 -3.06 9.18 10.72
C LEU A 88 -3.86 9.19 9.41
N TYR A 89 -3.54 8.30 8.47
CA TYR A 89 -4.32 8.13 7.24
C TYR A 89 -5.79 7.89 7.59
N PHE A 90 -6.06 6.91 8.46
CA PHE A 90 -7.40 6.53 8.85
C PHE A 90 -8.15 7.63 9.59
N SER A 91 -7.53 8.20 10.61
CA SER A 91 -8.16 9.27 11.40
C SER A 91 -8.48 10.48 10.52
N CYS A 92 -7.57 10.86 9.62
CA CYS A 92 -7.81 11.96 8.70
C CYS A 92 -8.90 11.64 7.69
N TYR A 93 -8.84 10.45 7.09
CA TYR A 93 -9.84 10.01 6.14
C TYR A 93 -11.24 10.09 6.74
N GLU A 94 -11.41 9.57 7.96
CA GLU A 94 -12.69 9.56 8.65
C GLU A 94 -13.19 10.96 8.98
N ALA A 95 -12.34 11.80 9.56
CA ALA A 95 -12.70 13.18 9.90
C ALA A 95 -13.12 13.99 8.65
N VAL A 96 -12.40 13.82 7.54
CA VAL A 96 -12.66 14.54 6.29
C VAL A 96 -13.94 14.01 5.64
N LYS A 97 -14.10 12.69 5.52
CA LYS A 97 -15.30 12.03 4.98
C LYS A 97 -16.55 12.45 5.76
N GLU A 98 -16.52 12.40 7.10
CA GLU A 98 -17.66 12.76 7.94
C GLU A 98 -18.05 14.22 7.74
N THR A 99 -17.06 15.13 7.72
CA THR A 99 -17.30 16.56 7.50
C THR A 99 -17.91 16.86 6.12
N LEU A 100 -17.45 16.17 5.07
CA LEU A 100 -17.92 16.36 3.69
C LEU A 100 -19.30 15.75 3.43
N THR A 101 -19.58 14.60 4.05
CA THR A 101 -20.86 13.87 3.90
C THR A 101 -21.96 14.53 4.74
N HIS A 102 -21.65 14.95 5.97
CA HIS A 102 -22.61 15.62 6.85
C HIS A 102 -23.06 16.99 6.32
N ARG A 103 -22.21 17.66 5.53
CA ARG A 103 -22.55 18.97 4.95
C ARG A 103 -23.39 18.89 3.67
N ASN A 104 -23.69 17.69 3.14
CA ASN A 104 -24.42 17.46 1.89
C ASN A 104 -23.91 18.32 0.70
N THR A 105 -22.64 18.77 0.76
CA THR A 105 -22.08 19.80 -0.13
C THR A 105 -21.49 19.26 -1.43
N LEU A 106 -21.26 17.95 -1.52
CA LEU A 106 -20.67 17.30 -2.69
C LEU A 106 -21.33 15.94 -2.95
N ASN A 107 -21.37 15.53 -4.22
CA ASN A 107 -21.70 14.15 -4.59
C ASN A 107 -20.82 13.18 -3.79
N ASN A 108 -21.40 12.10 -3.27
CA ASN A 108 -20.72 11.12 -2.42
C ASN A 108 -19.35 10.71 -2.97
N HIS A 109 -19.22 10.50 -4.29
CA HIS A 109 -17.97 10.15 -4.97
C HIS A 109 -16.85 11.18 -4.80
N LEU A 110 -17.16 12.48 -4.89
CA LEU A 110 -16.17 13.54 -4.74
C LEU A 110 -15.74 13.71 -3.30
N ALA A 111 -16.65 13.48 -2.34
CA ALA A 111 -16.33 13.48 -0.92
C ALA A 111 -15.33 12.36 -0.57
N TYR A 112 -15.56 11.14 -1.06
CA TYR A 112 -14.62 10.01 -0.87
C TYR A 112 -13.26 10.26 -1.53
N PHE A 113 -13.25 10.79 -2.76
CA PHE A 113 -12.01 11.12 -3.45
C PHE A 113 -11.20 12.21 -2.72
N ALA A 114 -11.88 13.26 -2.24
CA ALA A 114 -11.25 14.33 -1.47
C ALA A 114 -10.70 13.80 -0.13
N ALA A 115 -11.47 13.00 0.60
CA ALA A 115 -11.03 12.38 1.84
C ALA A 115 -9.80 11.47 1.64
N GLY A 116 -9.83 10.62 0.60
CA GLY A 116 -8.70 9.77 0.23
C GLY A 116 -7.46 10.56 -0.14
N SER A 117 -7.62 11.66 -0.88
CA SER A 117 -6.51 12.52 -1.31
C SER A 117 -5.85 13.21 -0.12
N VAL A 118 -6.62 13.81 0.79
CA VAL A 118 -6.09 14.49 1.99
C VAL A 118 -5.42 13.47 2.92
N ALA A 119 -6.05 12.31 3.13
CA ALA A 119 -5.46 11.24 3.93
C ALA A 119 -4.13 10.74 3.35
N THR A 120 -4.02 10.60 2.03
CA THR A 120 -2.78 10.20 1.34
C THR A 120 -1.67 11.22 1.50
N ILE A 121 -1.99 12.52 1.43
CA ILE A 121 -1.02 13.60 1.68
C ILE A 121 -0.44 13.48 3.10
N ILE A 122 -1.28 13.29 4.11
CA ILE A 122 -0.82 13.16 5.49
C ILE A 122 0.00 11.87 5.68
N HIS A 123 -0.48 10.75 5.15
CA HIS A 123 0.23 9.48 5.19
C HIS A 123 1.64 9.58 4.59
N ASP A 124 1.73 10.10 3.36
CA ASP A 124 2.99 10.22 2.64
C ASP A 124 3.93 11.21 3.35
N SER A 125 3.41 12.22 4.06
CA SER A 125 4.24 13.13 4.84
C SER A 125 5.01 12.41 5.96
N VAL A 126 4.43 11.36 6.54
CA VAL A 126 5.05 10.53 7.57
C VAL A 126 5.92 9.43 6.96
N MET A 127 5.48 8.84 5.84
CA MET A 127 6.21 7.75 5.19
C MET A 127 7.42 8.20 4.39
N THR A 128 7.45 9.44 3.87
CA THR A 128 8.58 9.89 3.03
C THR A 128 9.92 9.91 3.80
N PRO A 129 10.01 10.47 5.02
CA PRO A 129 11.24 10.38 5.82
C PRO A 129 11.66 8.94 6.12
N VAL A 130 10.68 8.06 6.39
CA VAL A 130 10.91 6.64 6.64
C VAL A 130 11.51 5.96 5.41
N ASP A 131 10.94 6.22 4.23
CA ASP A 131 11.41 5.71 2.95
C ASP A 131 12.81 6.20 2.59
N VAL A 132 13.14 7.46 2.88
CA VAL A 132 14.50 8.01 2.68
C VAL A 132 15.53 7.23 3.51
N VAL A 133 15.25 7.03 4.81
CA VAL A 133 16.15 6.29 5.71
C VAL A 133 16.25 4.82 5.30
N LYS A 134 15.11 4.19 4.99
CA LYS A 134 15.02 2.81 4.50
C LYS A 134 15.89 2.62 3.25
N GLN A 135 15.65 3.41 2.20
CA GLN A 135 16.33 3.23 0.92
C GLN A 135 17.84 3.49 1.02
N ARG A 136 18.29 4.44 1.85
CA ARG A 136 19.73 4.64 2.10
C ARG A 136 20.40 3.50 2.85
N LEU A 137 19.68 2.82 3.74
CA LEU A 137 20.18 1.62 4.44
C LEU A 137 20.25 0.40 3.52
N GLN A 138 19.32 0.29 2.56
CA GLN A 138 19.25 -0.83 1.62
C GLN A 138 20.40 -0.82 0.59
N MET A 139 21.05 0.32 0.38
CA MET A 139 22.09 0.43 -0.64
C MET A 139 23.36 -0.41 -0.38
N TYR A 140 24.02 -0.79 -1.48
CA TYR A 140 25.32 -1.45 -1.43
C TYR A 140 26.35 -0.57 -0.72
N ASN A 141 27.13 -1.17 0.18
CA ASN A 141 28.14 -0.48 0.99
C ASN A 141 27.62 0.78 1.73
N SER A 142 26.36 0.76 2.17
CA SER A 142 25.78 1.87 2.95
C SER A 142 26.62 2.20 4.20
N PRO A 143 27.03 3.47 4.40
CA PRO A 143 27.90 3.88 5.51
C PRO A 143 27.16 3.94 6.86
N TYR A 144 25.85 3.68 6.87
CA TYR A 144 25.01 3.86 8.05
C TYR A 144 24.76 2.54 8.78
N ASN A 145 25.21 2.41 10.03
CA ASN A 145 25.06 1.16 10.80
C ASN A 145 23.62 0.85 11.25
N ASN A 146 22.83 1.87 11.56
CA ASN A 146 21.46 1.72 12.05
C ASN A 146 20.58 2.90 11.58
N MET A 147 19.27 2.80 11.80
CA MET A 147 18.31 3.82 11.35
C MET A 147 18.53 5.19 12.00
N LEU A 148 18.86 5.23 13.30
CA LEU A 148 19.09 6.49 14.01
C LEU A 148 20.37 7.18 13.54
N HIS A 149 21.42 6.40 13.26
CA HIS A 149 22.66 6.89 12.69
C HIS A 149 22.46 7.41 11.28
N ALA A 150 21.67 6.71 10.44
CA ALA A 150 21.28 7.20 9.13
C ALA A 150 20.52 8.53 9.25
N ALA A 151 19.42 8.58 10.01
CA ALA A 151 18.60 9.78 10.17
C ALA A 151 19.42 10.96 10.71
N LYS A 152 20.23 10.75 11.75
CA LYS A 152 21.08 11.80 12.34
C LYS A 152 22.12 12.32 11.35
N ASN A 153 22.76 11.45 10.57
CA ASN A 153 23.76 11.89 9.60
C ASN A 153 23.14 12.60 8.39
N ILE A 154 22.00 12.11 7.89
CA ILE A 154 21.24 12.77 6.82
C ILE A 154 20.86 14.18 7.27
N TRP A 155 20.30 14.31 8.47
CA TRP A 155 19.95 15.61 9.05
C TRP A 155 21.15 16.55 9.13
N LYS A 156 22.29 16.07 9.65
CA LYS A 156 23.48 16.90 9.84
C LYS A 156 24.15 17.32 8.53
N GLN A 157 24.13 16.47 7.50
CA GLN A 157 24.88 16.69 6.26
C GLN A 157 24.04 17.34 5.16
N GLU A 158 22.73 17.05 5.12
CA GLU A 158 21.84 17.48 4.03
C GLU A 158 20.64 18.29 4.51
N GLY A 159 20.38 18.33 5.83
CA GLY A 159 19.28 19.07 6.42
C GLY A 159 17.94 18.35 6.37
N ILE A 160 16.89 19.03 6.87
CA ILE A 160 15.53 18.50 6.95
C ILE A 160 14.92 18.22 5.56
N TRP A 161 15.22 19.06 4.58
CA TRP A 161 14.66 18.94 3.23
C TRP A 161 15.10 17.66 2.51
N ALA A 162 16.21 17.05 2.93
CA ALA A 162 16.66 15.76 2.41
C ALA A 162 15.64 14.64 2.60
N PHE A 163 14.83 14.71 3.66
CA PHE A 163 13.78 13.73 3.96
C PHE A 163 12.53 13.88 3.10
N TYR A 164 12.37 15.02 2.41
CA TYR A 164 11.16 15.34 1.63
C TYR A 164 11.45 15.58 0.15
N LYS A 165 12.68 15.36 -0.34
CA LYS A 165 13.04 15.58 -1.76
C LYS A 165 12.16 14.81 -2.74
N SER A 166 11.74 13.60 -2.37
CA SER A 166 10.89 12.74 -3.21
C SER A 166 9.39 12.92 -2.96
N TYR A 167 8.97 13.76 -2.01
CA TYR A 167 7.57 13.87 -1.59
C TYR A 167 6.61 14.19 -2.75
N THR A 168 6.98 15.12 -3.63
CA THR A 168 6.19 15.46 -4.81
C THR A 168 6.12 14.33 -5.83
N THR A 169 7.22 13.58 -5.98
CA THR A 169 7.31 12.43 -6.88
C THR A 169 6.50 11.25 -6.35
N GLN A 170 6.53 11.04 -5.03
CA GLN A 170 5.77 10.04 -4.29
C GLN A 170 4.26 10.25 -4.50
N LEU A 171 3.75 11.46 -4.25
CA LEU A 171 2.33 11.77 -4.44
C LEU A 171 1.90 11.60 -5.91
N SER A 172 2.74 12.09 -6.83
CA SER A 172 2.50 11.99 -8.27
C SER A 172 2.55 10.55 -8.78
N MET A 173 3.16 9.63 -8.03
CA MET A 173 3.19 8.19 -8.33
C MET A 173 2.02 7.44 -7.70
N ASN A 174 1.72 7.71 -6.43
CA ASN A 174 0.74 6.97 -5.64
C ASN A 174 -0.68 7.14 -6.19
N ILE A 175 -1.06 8.36 -6.60
CA ILE A 175 -2.40 8.63 -7.14
C ILE A 175 -2.65 7.85 -8.45
N PRO A 176 -1.79 7.94 -9.50
CA PRO A 176 -1.96 7.12 -10.70
C PRO A 176 -1.88 5.62 -10.44
N PHE A 177 -1.00 5.18 -9.53
CA PHE A 177 -0.88 3.76 -9.19
C PHE A 177 -2.22 3.22 -8.68
N GLN A 178 -2.85 3.92 -7.73
CA GLN A 178 -4.12 3.48 -7.15
C GLN A 178 -5.26 3.49 -8.17
N SER A 179 -5.34 4.53 -9.00
CA SER A 179 -6.37 4.63 -10.04
C SER A 179 -6.26 3.52 -11.08
N ILE A 180 -5.04 3.25 -11.58
CA ILE A 180 -4.81 2.19 -12.58
C ILE A 180 -5.07 0.82 -11.96
N HIS A 181 -4.59 0.59 -10.74
CA HIS A 181 -4.81 -0.66 -10.03
C HIS A 181 -6.30 -0.95 -9.91
N PHE A 182 -7.09 0.04 -9.50
CA PHE A 182 -8.54 -0.13 -9.36
C PHE A 182 -9.22 -0.47 -10.69
N VAL A 183 -8.98 0.35 -11.73
CA VAL A 183 -9.60 0.14 -13.05
C VAL A 183 -9.25 -1.24 -13.62
N MET A 184 -7.99 -1.65 -13.49
CA MET A 184 -7.55 -2.96 -13.97
C MET A 184 -8.09 -4.11 -13.12
N TYR A 185 -8.25 -3.91 -11.82
CA TYR A 185 -8.82 -4.91 -10.92
C TYR A 185 -10.28 -5.19 -11.27
N GLU A 186 -11.11 -4.16 -11.43
CA GLU A 186 -12.51 -4.30 -11.85
C GLU A 186 -12.63 -4.96 -13.22
N PHE A 187 -11.78 -4.55 -14.17
CA PHE A 187 -11.72 -5.19 -15.48
C PHE A 187 -11.39 -6.69 -15.36
N CYS A 188 -10.38 -7.07 -14.57
CA CYS A 188 -10.02 -8.48 -14.38
C CYS A 188 -11.12 -9.27 -13.65
N GLN A 189 -11.80 -8.66 -12.68
CA GLN A 189 -12.93 -9.27 -11.97
C GLN A 189 -14.12 -9.51 -12.89
N SER A 190 -14.40 -8.60 -13.83
CA SER A 190 -15.47 -8.79 -14.83
C SER A 190 -15.24 -10.03 -15.72
N ILE A 191 -13.98 -10.45 -15.87
CA ILE A 191 -13.60 -11.63 -16.65
C ILE A 191 -13.54 -12.89 -15.76
N THR A 192 -12.93 -12.77 -14.58
CA THR A 192 -12.56 -13.91 -13.72
C THR A 192 -13.66 -14.31 -12.73
N ASN A 193 -14.55 -13.38 -12.37
CA ASN A 193 -15.63 -13.59 -11.40
C ASN A 193 -16.93 -12.91 -11.85
N LYS A 194 -17.50 -13.39 -12.97
CA LYS A 194 -18.72 -12.83 -13.58
C LYS A 194 -19.92 -12.78 -12.64
N ASP A 195 -20.05 -13.80 -11.79
CA ASP A 195 -21.15 -13.93 -10.85
C ASP A 195 -20.93 -13.15 -9.54
N ARG A 196 -19.80 -12.44 -9.40
CA ARG A 196 -19.39 -11.68 -8.20
C ARG A 196 -19.57 -12.46 -6.89
N SER A 197 -19.21 -13.74 -6.91
CA SER A 197 -19.32 -14.67 -5.77
C SER A 197 -18.01 -14.80 -4.96
N TYR A 198 -18.03 -15.43 -3.78
CA TYR A 198 -16.83 -15.70 -2.97
C TYR A 198 -15.80 -16.48 -3.79
N ASN A 199 -14.72 -15.84 -4.25
CA ASN A 199 -13.65 -16.54 -4.98
C ASN A 199 -12.27 -15.92 -4.70
N PRO A 200 -11.58 -16.36 -3.62
CA PRO A 200 -10.27 -15.85 -3.22
C PRO A 200 -9.24 -15.91 -4.35
N LYS A 201 -9.26 -16.99 -5.15
CA LYS A 201 -8.33 -17.16 -6.26
C LYS A 201 -8.56 -16.10 -7.34
N ALA A 202 -9.81 -15.76 -7.62
CA ALA A 202 -10.14 -14.68 -8.56
C ALA A 202 -9.65 -13.32 -8.06
N HIS A 203 -9.81 -13.03 -6.76
CA HIS A 203 -9.28 -11.80 -6.14
C HIS A 203 -7.75 -11.73 -6.18
N MET A 204 -7.06 -12.83 -5.88
CA MET A 204 -5.60 -12.89 -5.92
C MET A 204 -5.05 -12.69 -7.33
N VAL A 205 -5.67 -13.33 -8.33
CA VAL A 205 -5.26 -13.21 -9.74
C VAL A 205 -5.58 -11.83 -10.30
N SER A 206 -6.80 -11.32 -10.09
CA SER A 206 -7.19 -9.97 -10.54
C SER A 206 -6.34 -8.89 -9.88
N GLY A 207 -6.14 -8.97 -8.57
CA GLY A 207 -5.30 -8.04 -7.81
C GLY A 207 -3.83 -8.11 -8.22
N GLY A 208 -3.29 -9.32 -8.46
CA GLY A 208 -1.92 -9.51 -8.92
C GLY A 208 -1.68 -8.93 -10.32
N ILE A 209 -2.60 -9.16 -11.27
CA ILE A 209 -2.51 -8.60 -12.63
C ILE A 209 -2.65 -7.07 -12.59
N ALA A 210 -3.67 -6.57 -11.87
CA ALA A 210 -3.91 -5.14 -11.73
C ALA A 210 -2.73 -4.42 -11.09
N GLY A 211 -2.17 -4.98 -10.02
CA GLY A 211 -0.97 -4.48 -9.36
C GLY A 211 0.25 -4.52 -10.26
N GLY A 212 0.44 -5.59 -11.04
CA GLY A 212 1.52 -5.70 -12.02
C GLY A 212 1.44 -4.62 -13.11
N VAL A 213 0.26 -4.38 -13.68
CA VAL A 213 0.04 -3.34 -14.70
C VAL A 213 0.24 -1.94 -14.12
N ALA A 214 -0.34 -1.66 -12.94
CA ALA A 214 -0.16 -0.38 -12.25
C ALA A 214 1.32 -0.14 -11.90
N ALA A 215 2.03 -1.17 -11.44
CA ALA A 215 3.46 -1.11 -11.19
C ALA A 215 4.24 -0.80 -12.46
N ALA A 216 3.91 -1.45 -13.58
CA ALA A 216 4.59 -1.24 -14.84
C ALA A 216 4.46 0.20 -15.36
N ILE A 217 3.24 0.73 -15.39
CA ILE A 217 2.96 2.08 -15.88
C ILE A 217 3.63 3.14 -15.00
N THR A 218 3.65 2.94 -13.69
CA THR A 218 4.22 3.92 -12.75
C THR A 218 5.71 3.69 -12.45
N THR A 219 6.38 2.74 -13.11
CA THR A 219 7.82 2.45 -12.90
C THR A 219 8.72 3.66 -13.16
N PRO A 220 8.50 4.48 -14.21
CA PRO A 220 9.30 5.69 -14.42
C PRO A 220 9.34 6.63 -13.21
N LEU A 221 8.21 6.81 -12.53
CA LEU A 221 8.11 7.68 -11.35
C LEU A 221 8.81 7.08 -10.13
N ASP A 222 8.70 5.76 -9.95
CA ASP A 222 9.33 5.02 -8.85
C ASP A 222 10.87 4.99 -8.97
N VAL A 223 11.40 4.95 -10.21
CA VAL A 223 12.84 5.13 -10.46
C VAL A 223 13.29 6.54 -10.06
N CYS A 224 12.54 7.59 -10.42
CA CYS A 224 12.84 8.97 -10.01
C CYS A 224 12.79 9.13 -8.49
N LYS A 225 11.76 8.56 -7.83
CA LYS A 225 11.66 8.54 -6.36
C LYS A 225 12.91 7.89 -5.73
N THR A 226 13.29 6.71 -6.23
CA THR A 226 14.44 5.96 -5.69
C THR A 226 15.76 6.70 -5.90
N LEU A 227 15.94 7.37 -7.04
CA LEU A 227 17.09 8.24 -7.26
C LEU A 227 17.16 9.37 -6.22
N LEU A 228 16.04 10.06 -5.99
CA LEU A 228 15.95 11.18 -5.04
C LEU A 228 16.16 10.74 -3.59
N ASN A 229 15.72 9.55 -3.20
CA ASN A 229 15.88 9.07 -1.83
C ASN A 229 17.29 8.52 -1.55
N THR A 230 17.86 7.79 -2.51
CA THR A 230 19.16 7.12 -2.33
C THR A 230 20.34 8.05 -2.52
N GLN A 231 20.23 9.09 -3.37
CA GLN A 231 21.28 10.07 -3.68
C GLN A 231 22.64 9.43 -4.06
N GLN A 232 22.65 8.16 -4.51
CA GLN A 232 23.89 7.43 -4.80
C GLN A 232 24.49 7.74 -6.16
N ALA A 233 23.62 7.93 -7.16
CA ALA A 233 24.04 8.12 -8.54
C ALA A 233 24.51 9.56 -8.81
N ALA A 234 23.75 10.51 -8.28
CA ALA A 234 24.00 11.93 -8.33
C ALA A 234 23.30 12.59 -7.15
N LYS A 235 23.84 13.71 -6.68
CA LYS A 235 23.08 14.64 -5.85
C LYS A 235 22.05 15.30 -6.76
N THR A 236 20.78 15.15 -6.43
CA THR A 236 19.68 15.58 -7.29
C THR A 236 18.56 16.13 -6.43
N ASP A 237 18.04 17.29 -6.82
CA ASP A 237 17.01 18.02 -6.10
C ASP A 237 15.75 18.18 -6.95
N GLY A 238 14.68 17.55 -6.48
CA GLY A 238 13.37 17.67 -7.09
C GLY A 238 13.13 16.79 -8.32
N PHE A 239 11.85 16.70 -8.68
CA PHE A 239 11.36 15.74 -9.66
C PHE A 239 11.93 15.95 -11.08
N LEU A 240 11.95 17.19 -11.59
CA LEU A 240 12.41 17.47 -12.96
C LEU A 240 13.90 17.15 -13.12
N GLU A 241 14.72 17.45 -12.10
CA GLU A 241 16.13 17.12 -12.13
C GLU A 241 16.36 15.62 -12.03
N ALA A 242 15.52 14.89 -11.27
CA ALA A 242 15.52 13.43 -11.25
C ALA A 242 15.23 12.86 -12.65
N VAL A 243 14.18 13.31 -13.32
CA VAL A 243 13.86 12.87 -14.69
C VAL A 243 15.03 13.11 -15.64
N ARG A 244 15.63 14.31 -15.61
CA ARG A 244 16.80 14.64 -16.44
C ARG A 244 18.01 13.76 -16.11
N THR A 245 18.24 13.48 -14.83
CA THR A 245 19.36 12.66 -14.37
C THR A 245 19.18 11.20 -14.76
N VAL A 246 17.97 10.64 -14.64
CA VAL A 246 17.65 9.28 -15.10
C VAL A 246 17.92 9.16 -16.60
N TYR A 247 17.42 10.12 -17.38
CA TYR A 247 17.64 10.14 -18.83
C TYR A 247 19.12 10.26 -19.19
N ARG A 248 19.88 11.10 -18.50
CA ARG A 248 21.33 11.26 -18.72
C ARG A 248 22.12 9.99 -18.40
N LEU A 249 21.74 9.25 -17.34
CA LEU A 249 22.48 8.07 -16.88
C LEU A 249 22.11 6.78 -17.61
N GLY A 250 20.85 6.62 -18.03
CA GLY A 250 20.34 5.36 -18.60
C GLY A 250 19.43 5.49 -19.82
N GLY A 251 19.26 6.70 -20.36
CA GLY A 251 18.33 6.97 -21.44
C GLY A 251 16.88 6.60 -21.08
N LEU A 252 16.09 6.23 -22.09
CA LEU A 252 14.70 5.77 -21.88
C LEU A 252 14.63 4.46 -21.10
N GLN A 253 15.60 3.56 -21.27
CA GLN A 253 15.64 2.29 -20.56
C GLN A 253 15.90 2.46 -19.05
N GLY A 254 16.57 3.56 -18.65
CA GLY A 254 16.81 3.91 -17.26
C GLY A 254 15.52 4.02 -16.44
N PHE A 255 14.43 4.53 -17.04
CA PHE A 255 13.12 4.67 -16.37
C PHE A 255 12.41 3.35 -16.09
N PHE A 256 12.82 2.24 -16.74
CA PHE A 256 12.23 0.92 -16.54
C PHE A 256 13.17 -0.03 -15.79
N ARG A 257 14.28 0.49 -15.24
CA ARG A 257 15.22 -0.31 -14.48
C ARG A 257 14.54 -0.85 -13.22
N GLY A 258 14.64 -2.15 -12.98
CA GLY A 258 13.96 -2.80 -11.86
C GLY A 258 12.47 -3.07 -12.05
N LEU A 259 11.91 -2.83 -13.25
CA LEU A 259 10.50 -3.12 -13.57
C LEU A 259 10.08 -4.55 -13.17
N VAL A 260 10.87 -5.56 -13.59
CA VAL A 260 10.57 -6.97 -13.29
C VAL A 260 10.59 -7.22 -11.78
N ALA A 261 11.56 -6.65 -11.05
CA ALA A 261 11.62 -6.76 -9.59
C ALA A 261 10.40 -6.12 -8.93
N ARG A 262 9.91 -4.99 -9.47
CA ARG A 262 8.71 -4.32 -8.96
C ARG A 262 7.45 -5.15 -9.20
N VAL A 263 7.26 -5.71 -10.39
CA VAL A 263 6.10 -6.57 -10.68
C VAL A 263 6.13 -7.83 -9.80
N LEU A 264 7.30 -8.47 -9.67
CA LEU A 264 7.50 -9.64 -8.79
C LEU A 264 7.32 -9.30 -7.30
N PHE A 265 7.47 -8.05 -6.90
CA PHE A 265 7.13 -7.61 -5.55
C PHE A 265 5.61 -7.44 -5.37
N VAL A 266 4.92 -6.85 -6.34
CA VAL A 266 3.49 -6.53 -6.19
C VAL A 266 2.60 -7.77 -6.29
N CYS A 267 2.87 -8.69 -7.22
CA CYS A 267 1.98 -9.84 -7.44
C CYS A 267 1.85 -10.77 -6.20
N PRO A 268 2.93 -11.15 -5.48
CA PRO A 268 2.82 -11.94 -4.25
C PRO A 268 2.31 -11.14 -3.06
N SER A 269 2.58 -9.82 -3.02
CA SER A 269 2.06 -8.92 -1.98
C SER A 269 0.53 -8.99 -1.93
N THR A 270 -0.15 -8.96 -3.08
CA THR A 270 -1.62 -9.05 -3.13
C THR A 270 -2.14 -10.38 -2.57
N ALA A 271 -1.46 -11.49 -2.86
CA ALA A 271 -1.79 -12.80 -2.30
C ALA A 271 -1.60 -12.86 -0.78
N ILE A 272 -0.54 -12.24 -0.27
CA ILE A 272 -0.24 -12.15 1.17
C ILE A 272 -1.28 -11.29 1.87
N CYS A 273 -1.63 -10.12 1.34
CA CYS A 273 -2.67 -9.26 1.92
C CYS A 273 -4.00 -9.99 2.05
N TRP A 274 -4.42 -10.70 0.99
CA TRP A 274 -5.67 -11.47 1.01
C TRP A 274 -5.62 -12.61 2.03
N SER A 275 -4.53 -13.38 2.05
CA SER A 275 -4.34 -14.48 3.01
C SER A 275 -4.32 -13.98 4.46
N THR A 276 -3.72 -12.81 4.67
CA THR A 276 -3.64 -12.20 6.00
C THR A 276 -4.99 -11.67 6.45
N TYR A 277 -5.75 -11.05 5.55
CA TYR A 277 -7.13 -10.63 5.82
C TYR A 277 -8.02 -11.81 6.23
N GLU A 278 -7.97 -12.92 5.49
CA GLU A 278 -8.73 -14.14 5.83
C GLU A 278 -8.30 -14.74 7.18
N LEU A 279 -7.00 -14.74 7.47
CA LEU A 279 -6.50 -15.18 8.77
C LEU A 279 -7.05 -14.31 9.91
N PHE A 280 -7.02 -12.98 9.76
CA PHE A 280 -7.60 -12.09 10.77
C PHE A 280 -9.11 -12.25 10.91
N LYS A 281 -9.82 -12.50 9.80
CA LYS A 281 -11.25 -12.80 9.81
C LYS A 281 -11.57 -14.05 10.61
N TYR A 282 -10.83 -15.12 10.35
CA TYR A 282 -10.94 -16.37 11.07
C TYR A 282 -10.67 -16.20 12.57
N LEU A 283 -9.59 -15.49 12.93
CA LEU A 283 -9.24 -15.26 14.33
C LEU A 283 -10.31 -14.45 15.08
N LEU A 284 -10.86 -13.41 14.45
CA LEU A 284 -11.90 -12.57 15.05
C LEU A 284 -13.25 -13.28 15.15
N GLN A 285 -13.59 -14.15 14.19
CA GLN A 285 -14.80 -14.99 14.27
C GLN A 285 -14.68 -16.00 15.41
N ASN A 286 -13.53 -16.65 15.56
CA ASN A 286 -13.29 -17.59 16.65
C ASN A 286 -13.32 -16.91 18.03
N GLU A 287 -12.74 -15.71 18.18
CA GLU A 287 -12.86 -14.93 19.42
C GLU A 287 -14.32 -14.58 19.74
N ASN A 288 -15.13 -14.25 18.73
CA ASN A 288 -16.55 -13.96 18.95
C ASN A 288 -17.36 -15.22 19.30
N GLU A 289 -17.05 -16.38 18.71
CA GLU A 289 -17.68 -17.66 19.06
C GLU A 289 -17.32 -18.10 20.49
N GLU A 290 -16.05 -18.01 20.89
CA GLU A 290 -15.62 -18.31 22.26
C GLU A 290 -16.26 -17.35 23.28
N ARG A 291 -16.36 -16.05 22.96
CA ARG A 291 -17.02 -15.06 23.83
C ARG A 291 -18.52 -15.29 23.95
N VAL A 292 -19.17 -15.75 22.88
CA VAL A 292 -20.60 -16.11 22.88
C VAL A 292 -20.82 -17.41 23.67
N GLU A 293 -19.95 -18.41 23.55
CA GLU A 293 -20.02 -19.62 24.39
C GLU A 293 -19.81 -19.30 25.88
N GLU A 294 -18.91 -18.38 26.22
CA GLU A 294 -18.68 -17.93 27.60
C GLU A 294 -19.89 -17.14 28.18
N ILE A 295 -20.59 -16.37 27.34
CA ILE A 295 -21.83 -15.66 27.70
C ILE A 295 -23.03 -16.62 27.80
N ILE A 296 -23.16 -17.59 26.89
CA ILE A 296 -24.22 -18.61 26.92
C ILE A 296 -24.02 -19.57 28.11
N GLY A 297 -22.78 -19.89 28.46
CA GLY A 297 -22.44 -20.69 29.64
C GLY A 297 -22.73 -19.99 30.96
N SER A 298 -22.88 -18.66 30.98
CA SER A 298 -23.05 -17.86 32.20
C SER A 298 -24.47 -17.31 32.43
N ASN A 299 -25.36 -17.26 31.41
CA ASN A 299 -26.77 -16.92 31.65
C ASN A 299 -27.72 -17.30 30.47
N PRO A 300 -28.52 -18.38 30.57
CA PRO A 300 -29.33 -18.87 29.44
C PRO A 300 -30.61 -18.04 29.13
N GLY A 301 -30.82 -16.89 29.78
CA GLY A 301 -32.14 -16.27 29.88
C GLY A 301 -32.37 -14.89 29.23
N SER A 302 -31.35 -14.14 28.81
CA SER A 302 -31.62 -12.70 28.52
C SER A 302 -30.67 -11.99 27.56
N VAL A 303 -30.52 -12.42 26.30
CA VAL A 303 -30.00 -11.49 25.27
C VAL A 303 -30.62 -11.77 23.89
N VAL A 304 -31.96 -11.86 23.84
CA VAL A 304 -32.71 -11.66 22.60
C VAL A 304 -33.40 -10.32 22.76
N LYS A 305 -33.05 -9.33 21.93
CA LYS A 305 -33.47 -7.91 21.95
C LYS A 305 -32.47 -6.96 22.62
N SER A 306 -31.44 -6.54 21.88
CA SER A 306 -31.03 -5.12 21.81
C SER A 306 -29.73 -5.00 21.03
N ALA A 307 -29.82 -4.78 19.72
CA ALA A 307 -28.93 -3.89 18.95
C ALA A 307 -29.29 -3.97 17.47
N VAL A 308 -30.54 -3.66 17.16
CA VAL A 308 -30.88 -3.04 15.87
C VAL A 308 -30.61 -1.56 16.07
N SER A 309 -29.55 -1.02 15.46
CA SER A 309 -29.42 0.37 14.97
C SER A 309 -27.95 0.79 14.87
N SER A 310 -27.62 1.43 13.75
CA SER A 310 -26.51 2.37 13.54
C SER A 310 -25.16 1.76 13.17
N THR A 311 -24.85 1.50 11.89
CA THR A 311 -24.56 2.41 10.75
C THR A 311 -23.05 2.66 10.58
N ALA A 312 -22.54 2.07 9.48
CA ALA A 312 -21.50 2.49 8.54
C ALA A 312 -20.24 3.18 9.06
N LEU A 313 -19.07 2.53 8.87
CA LEU A 313 -17.75 3.19 8.83
C LEU A 313 -16.72 2.25 8.16
N TYR A 314 -16.13 2.74 7.07
CA TYR A 314 -15.28 2.02 6.12
C TYR A 314 -14.07 2.89 5.79
N VAL A 315 -12.88 2.26 5.61
CA VAL A 315 -11.77 2.51 4.64
C VAL A 315 -10.48 1.73 5.03
N PRO A 316 -9.43 1.45 4.18
CA PRO A 316 -9.10 1.84 2.79
C PRO A 316 -8.54 0.63 1.99
N PHE A 317 -9.35 -0.24 1.41
CA PHE A 317 -8.81 -1.08 0.31
C PHE A 317 -9.85 -1.41 -0.77
N GLN A 318 -11.12 -1.01 -0.59
CA GLN A 318 -12.23 -1.41 -1.47
C GLN A 318 -13.20 -0.27 -1.89
N THR A 319 -13.02 0.98 -1.47
CA THR A 319 -14.04 2.05 -1.61
C THR A 319 -14.33 2.58 -3.03
N VAL A 320 -14.04 1.84 -4.10
CA VAL A 320 -14.50 2.21 -5.45
C VAL A 320 -15.28 1.09 -6.16
N SER A 321 -15.34 -0.15 -5.61
CA SER A 321 -16.10 -1.25 -6.23
C SER A 321 -17.64 -1.07 -6.16
N ALA A 322 -18.13 -0.13 -5.36
CA ALA A 322 -19.54 0.26 -5.32
C ALA A 322 -19.95 1.26 -6.45
N MET A 323 -19.09 1.58 -7.41
CA MET A 323 -19.37 2.56 -8.48
C MET A 323 -19.85 1.96 -9.82
N HIS A 324 -20.71 0.93 -9.80
CA HIS A 324 -21.39 0.52 -11.05
C HIS A 324 -22.79 -0.06 -10.87
N ARG A 325 -23.77 0.78 -10.51
CA ARG A 325 -25.16 0.67 -11.00
C ARG A 325 -25.77 2.07 -11.12
N PRO A 326 -26.15 2.54 -12.32
CA PRO A 326 -27.24 3.49 -12.42
C PRO A 326 -28.54 2.72 -12.18
N ASP A 327 -29.33 3.18 -11.21
CA ASP A 327 -30.69 2.73 -10.97
C ASP A 327 -31.55 3.00 -12.22
N GLU A 328 -31.90 1.95 -12.97
CA GLU A 328 -33.05 2.02 -13.88
C GLU A 328 -34.32 1.92 -13.04
N ASN A 329 -34.91 3.10 -12.77
CA ASN A 329 -36.27 3.24 -12.30
C ASN A 329 -37.23 2.61 -13.32
N VAL A 330 -37.66 1.38 -13.05
CA VAL A 330 -38.83 0.77 -13.70
C VAL A 330 -40.08 1.46 -13.14
N ILE A 331 -40.61 2.39 -13.91
CA ILE A 331 -41.94 2.97 -13.72
C ILE A 331 -42.99 1.87 -14.01
N PRO A 332 -43.97 1.60 -13.12
CA PRO A 332 -45.03 0.66 -13.44
C PRO A 332 -46.04 1.34 -14.37
N ALA A 333 -46.32 0.73 -15.51
CA ALA A 333 -47.44 1.13 -16.37
C ALA A 333 -48.76 0.74 -15.68
N PRO A 334 -49.76 1.64 -15.60
CA PRO A 334 -51.11 1.32 -15.12
C PRO A 334 -51.94 0.67 -16.24
N PRO A 335 -53.15 0.14 -15.93
CA PRO A 335 -53.68 -1.12 -16.46
C PRO A 335 -54.15 -1.12 -17.91
#